data_AF-A0A263NWT5-F1
#
_entry.id   AF-A0A263NWT5-F1
#
_cell.length_a   1.000
_cell.length_b   1.000
_cell.length_c   1.000
_cell.angle_alpha   90.00
_cell.angle_beta   90.00
_cell.angle_gamma   90.00
#
_symmetry.space_group_name_H-M   'P 1'
#
loop_
_entity.id
_entity.type
_entity.pdbx_description
1 polymer ?
#
loop_
_entity_poly.entity_id
_entity_poly.type
_entity_poly.pdbx_seq_one_letter_code
_entity_poly.pdbx_strand_id
1 'polypeptide(L)'
;MTWDAVKMRWPKQATQWMGQLSAAQNLAGGELASTAKRLSDLNGKTTTNPGPVGDAAQGAIAAGRAALADQLGEAPACLVVTPFQSGVGQGRGYQRFLSAPNLLQHLAGKLVDVSDIGRPDAPQHALCLLFLSTRFDQLADSLARFNALLPMPDLVRTERRARHLSKLETEKWEIPAAGTLPRWQSLPLERCTVVKAAQQSMAGQIAVLESYAADSSPMAALSDLASRKAAQQQGRDQQLADLKALLAGGNADSSMRARLIGPGNATELRQALLAGDPPGHEWVLCAGALLVGSEQGLSFVRELVGL
;
A
#
# COMPACT_ATOMS: atom_id res chain seq x y z
N MET A 1 -2.92 -29.59 -4.94
CA MET A 1 -3.35 -28.18 -5.03
C MET A 1 -2.16 -27.35 -5.46
N THR A 2 -2.35 -26.49 -6.46
CA THR A 2 -1.32 -25.88 -7.32
C THR A 2 -0.89 -24.49 -6.84
N TRP A 3 0.26 -24.03 -7.31
CA TRP A 3 0.70 -22.63 -7.18
C TRP A 3 0.10 -21.82 -8.32
N ASP A 4 -0.65 -20.77 -8.00
CA ASP A 4 -1.35 -19.98 -9.00
C ASP A 4 -0.55 -18.73 -9.36
N ALA A 5 -0.55 -18.36 -10.64
CA ALA A 5 0.04 -17.11 -11.10
C ALA A 5 -0.78 -15.93 -10.56
N VAL A 6 -0.09 -14.95 -9.98
CA VAL A 6 -0.74 -13.80 -9.35
C VAL A 6 -1.42 -12.93 -10.41
N LYS A 7 -2.67 -12.56 -10.15
CA LYS A 7 -3.45 -11.62 -10.95
C LYS A 7 -3.85 -10.46 -10.07
N MET A 8 -3.05 -9.39 -10.08
CA MET A 8 -3.35 -8.20 -9.29
C MET A 8 -4.70 -7.62 -9.70
N ARG A 9 -5.67 -7.65 -8.79
CA ARG A 9 -7.04 -7.17 -9.02
C ARG A 9 -7.56 -6.42 -7.83
N TRP A 10 -8.49 -5.49 -8.06
CA TRP A 10 -9.16 -4.83 -6.95
C TRP A 10 -9.96 -5.86 -6.12
N PRO A 11 -9.83 -5.88 -4.78
CA PRO A 11 -10.52 -6.83 -3.93
C PRO A 11 -11.99 -6.40 -3.74
N LYS A 12 -12.86 -6.77 -4.69
CA LYS A 12 -14.27 -6.39 -4.75
C LYS A 12 -15.10 -6.98 -3.61
N GLN A 13 -14.84 -8.20 -3.18
CA GLN A 13 -15.57 -8.86 -2.09
C GLN A 13 -15.19 -8.24 -0.75
N ALA A 14 -13.89 -8.10 -0.47
CA ALA A 14 -13.42 -7.48 0.77
C ALA A 14 -13.82 -5.98 0.88
N THR A 15 -14.08 -5.32 -0.26
CA THR A 15 -14.50 -3.91 -0.33
C THR A 15 -15.97 -3.71 -0.70
N GLN A 16 -16.81 -4.75 -0.63
CA GLN A 16 -18.22 -4.67 -1.04
C GLN A 16 -19.02 -3.62 -0.22
N TRP A 17 -18.67 -3.45 1.06
CA TRP A 17 -19.24 -2.44 1.96
C TRP A 17 -19.04 -1.00 1.46
N MET A 18 -18.03 -0.73 0.62
CA MET A 18 -17.85 0.59 0.00
C MET A 18 -19.03 0.96 -0.92
N GLY A 19 -19.74 -0.04 -1.46
CA GLY A 19 -20.98 0.18 -2.21
C GLY A 19 -22.07 0.83 -1.35
N GLN A 20 -22.17 0.46 -0.08
CA GLN A 20 -23.12 1.03 0.88
C GLN A 20 -22.77 2.48 1.24
N LEU A 21 -21.48 2.84 1.24
CA LEU A 21 -21.03 4.22 1.40
C LEU A 21 -21.38 5.09 0.20
N SER A 22 -21.38 4.54 -1.01
CA SER A 22 -21.66 5.33 -2.22
C SER A 22 -23.05 5.97 -2.19
N ALA A 23 -24.05 5.28 -1.61
CA ALA A 23 -25.39 5.84 -1.39
C ALA A 23 -25.37 7.06 -0.45
N ALA A 24 -24.66 6.96 0.68
CA ALA A 24 -24.49 8.07 1.61
C ALA A 24 -23.67 9.22 1.02
N GLN A 25 -22.66 8.92 0.20
CA GLN A 25 -21.86 9.92 -0.53
C GLN A 25 -22.70 10.67 -1.57
N ASN A 26 -23.57 9.96 -2.30
CA ASN A 26 -24.47 10.58 -3.27
C ASN A 26 -25.48 11.52 -2.59
N LEU A 27 -26.02 11.10 -1.43
CA LEU A 27 -26.87 11.95 -0.59
C LEU A 27 -26.11 13.19 -0.08
N ALA A 28 -24.88 13.01 0.40
CA ALA A 28 -24.03 14.12 0.85
C ALA A 28 -23.66 15.07 -0.30
N GLY A 29 -23.38 14.57 -1.50
CA GLY A 29 -23.10 15.37 -2.70
C GLY A 29 -24.32 16.18 -3.14
N GLY A 30 -25.50 15.54 -3.17
CA GLY A 30 -26.77 16.22 -3.47
C GLY A 30 -27.10 17.32 -2.46
N GLU A 31 -26.81 17.09 -1.19
CA GLU A 31 -27.02 18.08 -0.12
C GLU A 31 -25.94 19.17 -0.07
N LEU A 32 -24.71 18.90 -0.49
CA LEU A 32 -23.70 19.95 -0.70
C LEU A 32 -24.14 20.89 -1.83
N ALA A 33 -24.69 20.36 -2.93
CA ALA A 33 -25.27 21.16 -4.00
C ALA A 33 -26.51 21.95 -3.52
N SER A 34 -27.39 21.32 -2.74
CA SER A 34 -28.56 21.99 -2.14
C SER A 34 -28.15 23.06 -1.13
N THR A 35 -27.06 22.85 -0.37
CA THR A 35 -26.52 23.81 0.59
C THR A 35 -25.89 24.99 -0.12
N ALA A 36 -25.14 24.79 -1.20
CA ALA A 36 -24.62 25.88 -2.03
C ALA A 36 -25.75 26.74 -2.61
N LYS A 37 -26.84 26.11 -3.07
CA LYS A 37 -28.04 26.81 -3.57
C LYS A 37 -28.76 27.58 -2.46
N ARG A 38 -29.01 26.94 -1.31
CA ARG A 38 -29.56 27.61 -0.11
C ARG A 38 -28.69 28.79 0.33
N LEU A 39 -27.37 28.64 0.30
CA LEU A 39 -26.45 29.73 0.64
C LEU A 39 -26.58 30.93 -0.30
N SER A 40 -26.71 30.66 -1.61
CA SER A 40 -27.00 31.68 -2.62
C SER A 40 -28.34 32.36 -2.36
N ASP A 41 -29.37 31.60 -1.99
CA ASP A 41 -30.73 32.08 -1.75
C ASP A 41 -30.87 32.82 -0.39
N LEU A 42 -30.00 32.51 0.59
CA LEU A 42 -29.97 33.09 1.93
C LEU A 42 -29.14 34.38 2.02
N ASN A 43 -28.57 34.86 0.90
CA ASN A 43 -27.85 36.13 0.85
C ASN A 43 -28.76 37.28 1.34
N GLY A 44 -28.56 37.73 2.58
CA GLY A 44 -29.33 38.80 3.24
C GLY A 44 -30.43 38.36 4.23
N LYS A 45 -30.62 37.06 4.53
CA LYS A 45 -31.69 36.57 5.43
C LYS A 45 -31.23 35.34 6.25
N THR A 46 -30.62 35.50 7.41
CA THR A 46 -30.02 34.38 8.17
C THR A 46 -30.99 33.62 9.08
N THR A 47 -30.97 32.28 9.02
CA THR A 47 -30.67 31.38 10.17
C THR A 47 -29.93 30.14 9.66
N THR A 48 -29.00 29.58 10.44
CA THR A 48 -28.25 28.35 10.11
C THR A 48 -28.86 27.17 10.84
N ASN A 49 -29.67 26.37 10.13
CA ASN A 49 -30.13 25.08 10.64
C ASN A 49 -29.28 23.96 10.02
N PRO A 50 -28.73 23.01 10.81
CA PRO A 50 -27.99 21.86 10.28
C PRO A 50 -28.84 21.06 9.29
N GLY A 51 -28.25 20.65 8.16
CA GLY A 51 -28.94 19.85 7.15
C GLY A 51 -29.16 18.38 7.57
N PRO A 52 -30.14 17.68 6.95
CA PRO A 52 -30.55 16.33 7.35
C PRO A 52 -29.53 15.22 7.06
N VAL A 53 -28.43 15.53 6.35
CA VAL A 53 -27.38 14.57 6.01
C VAL A 53 -26.65 14.03 7.21
N GLY A 54 -26.46 14.84 8.26
CA GLY A 54 -25.69 14.43 9.44
C GLY A 54 -26.27 13.15 10.06
N ASP A 55 -27.58 13.15 10.28
CA ASP A 55 -28.31 12.04 10.88
C ASP A 55 -28.36 10.82 9.94
N ALA A 56 -28.59 11.04 8.65
CA ALA A 56 -28.63 9.97 7.64
C ALA A 56 -27.25 9.33 7.39
N ALA A 57 -26.17 10.11 7.46
CA ALA A 57 -24.81 9.65 7.24
C ALA A 57 -24.23 8.95 8.47
N GLN A 58 -24.71 9.25 9.68
CA GLN A 58 -24.14 8.71 10.92
C GLN A 58 -24.20 7.16 10.96
N GLY A 59 -25.30 6.57 10.50
CA GLY A 59 -25.43 5.11 10.37
C GLY A 59 -24.45 4.52 9.34
N ALA A 60 -24.30 5.14 8.18
CA ALA A 60 -23.36 4.70 7.14
C ALA A 60 -21.88 4.89 7.56
N ILE A 61 -21.56 5.94 8.31
CA ILE A 61 -20.23 6.19 8.87
C ILE A 61 -19.90 5.14 9.93
N ALA A 62 -20.83 4.84 10.84
CA ALA A 62 -20.64 3.81 11.86
C ALA A 62 -20.45 2.44 11.22
N ALA A 63 -21.31 2.07 10.27
CA ALA A 63 -21.20 0.82 9.52
C ALA A 63 -19.90 0.74 8.70
N GLY A 64 -19.51 1.83 8.03
CA GLY A 64 -18.26 1.89 7.26
C GLY A 64 -17.01 1.78 8.14
N ARG A 65 -17.01 2.41 9.32
CA ARG A 65 -15.90 2.28 10.29
C ARG A 65 -15.80 0.89 10.89
N ALA A 66 -16.94 0.29 11.25
CA ALA A 66 -16.99 -1.09 11.74
C ALA A 66 -16.50 -2.05 10.66
N ALA A 67 -17.00 -1.94 9.42
CA ALA A 67 -16.55 -2.77 8.30
C ALA A 67 -15.05 -2.59 7.98
N LEU A 68 -14.52 -1.37 8.05
CA LEU A 68 -13.08 -1.12 7.92
C LEU A 68 -12.29 -1.80 9.05
N ALA A 69 -12.77 -1.71 10.29
CA ALA A 69 -12.14 -2.36 11.43
C ALA A 69 -12.23 -3.89 11.32
N ASP A 70 -13.34 -4.45 10.82
CA ASP A 70 -13.51 -5.90 10.68
C ASP A 70 -12.71 -6.48 9.51
N GLN A 71 -12.51 -5.72 8.43
CA GLN A 71 -11.77 -6.15 7.24
C GLN A 71 -10.26 -5.87 7.33
N LEU A 72 -9.84 -4.80 8.03
CA LEU A 72 -8.44 -4.38 8.12
C LEU A 72 -7.88 -4.40 9.55
N GLY A 73 -8.71 -4.65 10.56
CA GLY A 73 -8.29 -4.66 11.97
C GLY A 73 -7.64 -5.96 12.41
N GLU A 74 -7.91 -7.08 11.73
CA GLU A 74 -7.16 -8.32 11.93
C GLU A 74 -5.88 -8.30 11.07
N ALA A 75 -4.85 -7.62 11.57
CA ALA A 75 -3.56 -7.57 10.88
C ALA A 75 -2.90 -8.97 10.87
N PRO A 76 -2.67 -9.58 9.69
CA PRO A 76 -2.01 -10.87 9.62
C PRO A 76 -0.55 -10.75 10.05
N ALA A 77 -0.03 -11.80 10.69
CA ALA A 77 1.40 -11.92 10.95
C ALA A 77 2.13 -12.02 9.61
N CYS A 78 3.14 -11.17 9.40
CA CYS A 78 3.87 -11.08 8.14
C CYS A 78 5.33 -11.49 8.33
N LEU A 79 5.76 -12.48 7.54
CA LEU A 79 7.14 -12.90 7.44
C LEU A 79 7.62 -12.68 6.00
N VAL A 80 8.77 -12.02 5.84
CA VAL A 80 9.39 -11.80 4.54
C VAL A 80 10.78 -12.43 4.54
N VAL A 81 11.04 -13.26 3.54
CA VAL A 81 12.34 -13.93 3.34
C VAL A 81 12.93 -13.47 2.02
N THR A 82 14.17 -12.98 2.08
CA THR A 82 14.85 -12.38 0.92
C THR A 82 16.30 -12.86 0.82
N PRO A 83 16.90 -12.86 -0.38
CA PRO A 83 18.26 -13.36 -0.57
C PRO A 83 19.31 -12.47 0.13
N PHE A 84 18.95 -11.25 0.50
CA PHE A 84 19.89 -10.29 1.08
C PHE A 84 19.90 -10.30 2.62
N GLN A 85 19.04 -11.10 3.25
CA GLN A 85 19.05 -11.31 4.70
C GLN A 85 20.24 -12.18 5.10
N SER A 86 20.80 -11.90 6.29
CA SER A 86 21.92 -12.65 6.84
C SER A 86 21.53 -14.12 7.04
N GLY A 87 22.38 -15.04 6.57
CA GLY A 87 22.15 -16.49 6.71
C GLY A 87 21.07 -17.10 5.82
N VAL A 88 20.42 -16.31 4.96
CA VAL A 88 19.37 -16.79 4.04
C VAL A 88 19.94 -17.03 2.64
N GLY A 89 20.48 -15.99 2.00
CA GLY A 89 21.00 -16.10 0.63
C GLY A 89 22.37 -16.76 0.55
N GLN A 90 22.56 -17.56 -0.49
CA GLN A 90 23.82 -18.19 -0.86
C GLN A 90 24.60 -17.29 -1.82
N GLY A 91 25.94 -17.35 -1.80
CA GLY A 91 26.79 -16.54 -2.67
C GLY A 91 27.91 -15.83 -1.92
N ARG A 92 28.67 -14.99 -2.64
CA ARG A 92 29.83 -14.26 -2.12
C ARG A 92 29.65 -12.76 -2.30
N GLY A 93 30.10 -11.99 -1.30
CA GLY A 93 30.03 -10.54 -1.32
C GLY A 93 28.58 -10.04 -1.45
N TYR A 94 28.38 -9.14 -2.41
CA TYR A 94 27.09 -8.48 -2.65
C TYR A 94 26.12 -9.27 -3.52
N GLN A 95 26.59 -10.29 -4.25
CA GLN A 95 25.74 -11.15 -5.07
C GLN A 95 25.26 -12.33 -4.21
N ARG A 96 23.99 -12.26 -3.83
CA ARG A 96 23.30 -13.30 -3.07
C ARG A 96 22.13 -13.83 -3.88
N PHE A 97 21.94 -15.13 -3.81
CA PHE A 97 20.95 -15.89 -4.54
C PHE A 97 20.15 -16.76 -3.57
N LEU A 98 18.89 -16.99 -3.90
CA LEU A 98 18.00 -17.81 -3.11
C LEU A 98 17.05 -18.49 -4.09
N SER A 99 17.20 -19.79 -4.29
CA SER A 99 16.33 -20.52 -5.20
C SER A 99 14.93 -20.69 -4.60
N ALA A 100 13.92 -20.88 -5.46
CA ALA A 100 12.55 -21.05 -4.99
C ALA A 100 12.36 -22.20 -3.97
N PRO A 101 12.97 -23.40 -4.14
CA PRO A 101 12.89 -24.46 -3.13
C PRO A 101 13.53 -24.05 -1.80
N ASN A 102 14.67 -23.36 -1.81
CA ASN A 102 15.35 -22.93 -0.59
C ASN A 102 14.55 -21.83 0.14
N LEU A 103 13.94 -20.90 -0.61
CA LEU A 103 13.03 -19.90 -0.07
C LEU A 103 11.86 -20.56 0.69
N LEU A 104 11.24 -21.58 0.09
CA LEU A 104 10.16 -22.32 0.74
C LEU A 104 10.63 -23.04 2.00
N GLN A 105 11.82 -23.63 1.98
CA GLN A 105 12.41 -24.25 3.19
C GLN A 105 12.63 -23.22 4.30
N HIS A 106 13.11 -22.02 3.99
CA HIS A 106 13.27 -20.94 4.98
C HIS A 106 11.92 -20.49 5.56
N LEU A 107 10.91 -20.27 4.72
CA LEU A 107 9.56 -19.91 5.17
C LEU A 107 8.93 -21.01 6.03
N ALA A 108 9.03 -22.26 5.57
CA ALA A 108 8.56 -23.45 6.26
C ALA A 108 9.26 -23.67 7.61
N GLY A 109 10.57 -23.39 7.68
CA GLY A 109 11.35 -23.47 8.93
C GLY A 109 10.91 -22.43 9.95
N LYS A 110 10.66 -21.19 9.51
CA LYS A 110 10.19 -20.10 10.39
C LYS A 110 8.81 -20.37 10.99
N LEU A 111 7.93 -21.10 10.29
CA LEU A 111 6.63 -21.49 10.85
C LEU A 111 6.75 -22.35 12.11
N VAL A 112 7.83 -23.10 12.28
CA VAL A 112 8.03 -23.99 13.44
C VAL A 112 9.15 -23.51 14.38
N ASP A 113 9.67 -22.30 14.16
CA ASP A 113 10.76 -21.73 14.95
C ASP A 113 10.27 -21.34 16.35
N VAL A 114 10.48 -22.23 17.32
CA VAL A 114 10.06 -22.02 18.72
C VAL A 114 10.80 -20.86 19.38
N SER A 115 11.93 -20.42 18.83
CA SER A 115 12.68 -19.28 19.38
C SER A 115 12.07 -17.92 19.02
N ASP A 116 11.15 -17.89 18.06
CA ASP A 116 10.48 -16.67 17.62
C ASP A 116 9.18 -16.42 18.41
N ILE A 117 9.20 -15.37 19.22
CA ILE A 117 8.05 -14.95 20.04
C ILE A 117 6.88 -14.46 19.16
N GLY A 118 7.16 -14.01 17.93
CA GLY A 118 6.16 -13.54 16.97
C GLY A 118 5.46 -14.64 16.18
N ARG A 119 5.74 -15.92 16.49
CA ARG A 119 5.19 -17.06 15.75
C ARG A 119 3.67 -17.20 15.96
N PRO A 120 2.89 -17.44 14.89
CA PRO A 120 1.47 -17.76 15.03
C PRO A 120 1.30 -19.16 15.64
N ASP A 121 0.67 -19.23 16.82
CA ASP A 121 0.44 -20.50 17.56
C ASP A 121 -0.99 -21.06 17.41
N ALA A 122 -1.96 -20.24 16.97
CA ALA A 122 -3.33 -20.67 16.76
C ALA A 122 -3.52 -21.32 15.37
N PRO A 123 -4.51 -22.24 15.19
CA PRO A 123 -4.84 -22.78 13.89
C PRO A 123 -5.34 -21.66 12.97
N GLN A 124 -4.63 -21.42 11.88
CA GLN A 124 -4.82 -20.28 11.01
C GLN A 124 -4.64 -20.68 9.53
N HIS A 125 -4.94 -19.75 8.64
CA HIS A 125 -4.60 -19.86 7.23
C HIS A 125 -3.28 -19.14 6.97
N ALA A 126 -2.56 -19.58 5.93
CA ALA A 126 -1.36 -18.90 5.46
C ALA A 126 -1.47 -18.59 3.97
N LEU A 127 -1.18 -17.36 3.59
CA LEU A 127 -1.04 -16.92 2.20
C LEU A 127 0.46 -16.73 1.90
N CYS A 128 1.00 -17.59 1.04
CA CYS A 128 2.38 -17.49 0.58
C CYS A 128 2.44 -16.81 -0.78
N LEU A 129 3.33 -15.85 -0.91
CA LEU A 129 3.64 -15.12 -2.14
C LEU A 129 5.11 -15.35 -2.49
N LEU A 130 5.40 -15.76 -3.72
CA LEU A 130 6.73 -15.96 -4.25
C LEU A 130 6.98 -15.00 -5.41
N PHE A 131 8.12 -14.33 -5.39
CA PHE A 131 8.66 -13.52 -6.47
C PHE A 131 9.80 -14.29 -7.11
N LEU A 132 9.63 -14.70 -8.35
CA LEU A 132 10.48 -15.62 -9.09
C LEU A 132 11.24 -14.87 -10.19
N SER A 133 12.55 -15.02 -10.22
CA SER A 133 13.38 -14.43 -11.26
C SER A 133 14.67 -15.20 -11.47
N THR A 134 15.33 -14.92 -12.59
CA THR A 134 16.70 -15.40 -12.88
C THR A 134 17.72 -14.25 -12.91
N ARG A 135 17.25 -12.99 -12.87
CA ARG A 135 18.05 -11.77 -12.97
C ARG A 135 17.57 -10.69 -11.99
N PHE A 136 18.48 -9.83 -11.55
CA PHE A 136 18.17 -8.77 -10.57
C PHE A 136 17.21 -7.70 -11.08
N ASP A 137 17.24 -7.36 -12.38
CA ASP A 137 16.29 -6.43 -12.99
C ASP A 137 14.87 -6.98 -12.95
N GLN A 138 14.69 -8.24 -13.36
CA GLN A 138 13.40 -8.92 -13.32
C GLN A 138 12.84 -9.00 -11.90
N LEU A 139 13.69 -9.32 -10.92
CA LEU A 139 13.28 -9.31 -9.51
C LEU A 139 12.83 -7.92 -9.07
N ALA A 140 13.61 -6.88 -9.39
CA ALA A 140 13.32 -5.52 -9.00
C ALA A 140 12.01 -5.00 -9.61
N ASP A 141 11.74 -5.34 -10.88
CA ASP A 141 10.51 -4.91 -11.55
C ASP A 141 9.28 -5.67 -11.05
N SER A 142 9.42 -6.97 -10.76
CA SER A 142 8.37 -7.74 -10.10
C SER A 142 8.05 -7.15 -8.72
N LEU A 143 9.06 -6.95 -7.87
CA LEU A 143 8.86 -6.36 -6.54
C LEU A 143 8.30 -4.93 -6.60
N ALA A 144 8.71 -4.10 -7.57
CA ALA A 144 8.19 -2.74 -7.72
C ALA A 144 6.68 -2.73 -8.02
N ARG A 145 6.20 -3.65 -8.89
CA ARG A 145 4.76 -3.79 -9.18
C ARG A 145 3.97 -4.15 -7.92
N PHE A 146 4.50 -5.05 -7.08
CA PHE A 146 3.86 -5.43 -5.83
C PHE A 146 3.92 -4.32 -4.78
N ASN A 147 5.10 -3.72 -4.57
CA ASN A 147 5.34 -2.69 -3.56
C ASN A 147 4.56 -1.40 -3.83
N ALA A 148 4.16 -1.14 -5.08
CA ALA A 148 3.25 -0.05 -5.41
C ALA A 148 1.87 -0.21 -4.78
N LEU A 149 1.44 -1.45 -4.52
CA LEU A 149 0.13 -1.78 -3.94
C LEU A 149 0.23 -2.08 -2.45
N LEU A 150 1.20 -2.92 -2.06
CA LEU A 150 1.37 -3.39 -0.69
C LEU A 150 2.86 -3.34 -0.29
N PRO A 151 3.38 -2.15 0.09
CA PRO A 151 4.80 -2.00 0.40
C PRO A 151 5.14 -2.71 1.71
N MET A 152 5.87 -3.82 1.62
CA MET A 152 6.48 -4.46 2.78
C MET A 152 7.92 -3.95 2.93
N PRO A 153 8.37 -3.49 4.12
CA PRO A 153 9.68 -2.86 4.26
C PRO A 153 10.85 -3.70 3.74
N ASP A 154 10.84 -5.02 3.99
CA ASP A 154 11.89 -5.93 3.50
C ASP A 154 11.83 -6.17 1.98
N LEU A 155 10.63 -6.22 1.39
CA LEU A 155 10.48 -6.30 -0.07
C LEU A 155 10.91 -4.99 -0.74
N VAL A 156 10.61 -3.83 -0.16
CA VAL A 156 11.07 -2.52 -0.66
C VAL A 156 12.60 -2.40 -0.56
N ARG A 157 13.20 -2.85 0.53
CA ARG A 157 14.67 -2.93 0.65
C ARG A 157 15.28 -3.86 -0.40
N THR A 158 14.65 -5.02 -0.61
CA THR A 158 15.08 -6.02 -1.61
C THR A 158 14.98 -5.48 -3.02
N GLU A 159 13.89 -4.80 -3.36
CA GLU A 159 13.68 -4.12 -4.64
C GLU A 159 14.79 -3.12 -4.93
N ARG A 160 15.04 -2.18 -4.00
CA ARG A 160 16.10 -1.17 -4.13
C ARG A 160 17.47 -1.83 -4.28
N ARG A 161 17.73 -2.89 -3.53
CA ARG A 161 19.00 -3.62 -3.57
C ARG A 161 19.18 -4.35 -4.90
N ALA A 162 18.15 -5.06 -5.39
CA ALA A 162 18.18 -5.76 -6.67
C ALA A 162 18.36 -4.76 -7.82
N ARG A 163 17.64 -3.64 -7.81
CA ARG A 163 17.78 -2.56 -8.80
C ARG A 163 19.20 -1.99 -8.82
N HIS A 164 19.79 -1.76 -7.65
CA HIS A 164 21.16 -1.29 -7.54
C HIS A 164 22.18 -2.32 -8.09
N LEU A 165 22.01 -3.61 -7.78
CA LEU A 165 22.91 -4.66 -8.28
C LEU A 165 22.81 -4.82 -9.80
N SER A 166 21.60 -4.80 -10.36
CA SER A 166 21.41 -4.80 -11.82
C SER A 166 22.08 -3.59 -12.49
N LYS A 167 21.96 -2.41 -11.88
CA LYS A 167 22.64 -1.21 -12.35
C LYS A 167 24.16 -1.36 -12.33
N LEU A 168 24.73 -1.86 -11.22
CA LEU A 168 26.16 -2.12 -11.11
C LEU A 168 26.67 -3.14 -12.13
N GLU A 169 25.88 -4.17 -12.47
CA GLU A 169 26.25 -5.13 -13.51
C GLU A 169 26.33 -4.49 -14.90
N THR A 170 25.49 -3.48 -15.16
CA THR A 170 25.50 -2.71 -16.41
C THR A 170 26.65 -1.70 -16.44
N GLU A 171 26.80 -0.92 -15.37
CA GLU A 171 27.80 0.15 -15.26
C GLU A 171 29.23 -0.36 -15.04
N LYS A 172 29.44 -1.65 -14.70
CA LYS A 172 30.78 -2.24 -14.50
C LYS A 172 31.73 -2.01 -15.67
N TRP A 173 31.18 -1.89 -16.87
CA TRP A 173 31.93 -1.70 -18.12
C TRP A 173 32.14 -0.23 -18.47
N GLU A 174 31.60 0.69 -17.69
CA GLU A 174 31.81 2.12 -17.84
C GLU A 174 32.95 2.55 -16.91
N ILE A 175 33.95 3.25 -17.45
CA ILE A 175 34.94 3.96 -16.64
C ILE A 175 34.44 5.40 -16.52
N PRO A 176 33.74 5.76 -15.44
CA PRO A 176 33.28 7.12 -15.30
C PRO A 176 34.48 8.04 -15.13
N ALA A 177 34.54 9.10 -15.92
CA ALA A 177 35.47 10.20 -15.67
C ALA A 177 35.09 10.83 -14.31
N ALA A 178 35.89 10.56 -13.28
CA ALA A 178 35.66 11.12 -11.96
C ALA A 178 35.98 12.62 -11.99
N GLY A 179 34.95 13.46 -11.93
CA GLY A 179 35.15 14.90 -11.69
C GLY A 179 35.84 15.12 -10.34
N THR A 180 36.59 16.22 -10.23
CA THR A 180 37.27 16.61 -8.99
C THR A 180 36.28 16.71 -7.83
N LEU A 181 36.55 15.97 -6.75
CA LEU A 181 35.81 16.03 -5.50
C LEU A 181 36.43 17.11 -4.59
N PRO A 182 35.65 17.78 -3.73
CA PRO A 182 34.20 17.63 -3.49
C PRO A 182 33.33 18.25 -4.59
N ARG A 183 32.11 17.70 -4.79
CA ARG A 183 31.17 18.22 -5.78
C ARG A 183 30.41 19.42 -5.23
N TRP A 184 30.12 20.39 -6.10
CA TRP A 184 29.11 21.41 -5.82
C TRP A 184 27.76 20.73 -5.57
N GLN A 185 27.07 21.14 -4.51
CA GLN A 185 25.73 20.68 -4.17
C GLN A 185 24.86 21.89 -3.88
N SER A 186 23.56 21.79 -4.21
CA SER A 186 22.58 22.79 -3.79
C SER A 186 22.48 22.83 -2.28
N LEU A 187 22.63 24.00 -1.67
CA LEU A 187 22.36 24.18 -0.25
C LEU A 187 20.84 24.11 -0.04
N PRO A 188 20.31 23.12 0.71
CA PRO A 188 18.87 23.03 0.96
C PRO A 188 18.46 24.08 2.00
N LEU A 189 18.21 25.31 1.55
CA LEU A 189 17.87 26.46 2.40
C LEU A 189 16.65 26.19 3.30
N GLU A 190 15.71 25.36 2.86
CA GLU A 190 14.55 24.93 3.65
C GLU A 190 14.91 24.21 4.96
N ARG A 191 16.11 23.61 5.02
CA ARG A 191 16.63 22.93 6.22
C ARG A 191 17.42 23.86 7.12
N CYS A 192 17.81 25.05 6.64
CA CYS A 192 18.46 26.05 7.46
C CYS A 192 17.44 26.59 8.47
N THR A 193 17.74 26.45 9.77
CA THR A 193 16.85 26.83 10.87
C THR A 193 16.41 28.30 10.79
N VAL A 194 17.33 29.19 10.39
CA VAL A 194 17.06 30.63 10.19
C VAL A 194 16.08 30.87 9.05
N VAL A 195 16.27 30.22 7.89
CA VAL A 195 15.39 30.38 6.73
C VAL A 195 14.01 29.80 7.03
N LYS A 196 13.95 28.65 7.71
CA LYS A 196 12.68 28.04 8.12
C LYS A 196 11.89 28.94 9.07
N ALA A 197 12.55 29.53 10.07
CA ALA A 197 11.91 30.47 10.99
C ALA A 197 11.45 31.75 10.28
N ALA A 198 12.28 32.30 9.37
CA ALA A 198 11.90 33.45 8.55
C ALA A 198 10.71 33.14 7.64
N GLN A 199 10.70 31.99 6.97
CA GLN A 199 9.61 31.56 6.11
C GLN A 199 8.31 31.36 6.89
N GLN A 200 8.35 30.78 8.09
CA GLN A 200 7.18 30.66 8.95
C GLN A 200 6.65 32.03 9.40
N SER A 201 7.53 32.96 9.77
CA SER A 201 7.14 34.32 10.14
C SER A 201 6.52 35.08 8.96
N MET A 202 7.14 35.02 7.78
CA MET A 202 6.64 35.66 6.56
C MET A 202 5.32 35.04 6.10
N ALA A 203 5.19 33.71 6.12
CA ALA A 203 3.93 33.04 5.80
C ALA A 203 2.81 33.43 6.78
N GLY A 204 3.13 33.61 8.07
CA GLY A 204 2.18 34.13 9.06
C GLY A 204 1.74 35.57 8.75
N GLN A 205 2.66 36.45 8.36
CA GLN A 205 2.34 37.82 7.96
C GLN A 205 1.50 37.86 6.68
N ILE A 206 1.83 37.02 5.69
CA ILE A 206 1.05 36.87 4.46
C ILE A 206 -0.36 36.37 4.79
N ALA A 207 -0.51 35.36 5.64
CA ALA A 207 -1.83 34.86 6.04
C ALA A 207 -2.68 35.93 6.76
N VAL A 208 -2.05 36.77 7.59
CA VAL A 208 -2.73 37.92 8.22
C VAL A 208 -3.15 38.95 7.18
N LEU A 209 -2.28 39.28 6.22
CA LEU A 209 -2.62 40.19 5.12
C LEU A 209 -3.71 39.61 4.20
N GLU A 210 -3.67 38.32 3.92
CA GLU A 210 -4.72 37.58 3.20
C GLU A 210 -6.05 37.63 3.97
N SER A 211 -6.01 37.57 5.31
CA SER A 211 -7.23 37.70 6.14
C SER A 211 -7.83 39.11 6.10
N TYR A 212 -6.99 40.14 6.00
CA TYR A 212 -7.46 41.53 5.83
C TYR A 212 -7.90 41.84 4.40
N ALA A 213 -7.28 41.21 3.40
CA ALA A 213 -7.67 41.33 1.99
C ALA A 213 -8.92 40.49 1.65
N ALA A 214 -9.25 39.51 2.49
CA ALA A 214 -10.51 38.79 2.45
C ALA A 214 -11.65 39.67 2.99
N ASP A 215 -11.97 40.74 2.25
CA ASP A 215 -13.21 41.51 2.37
C ASP A 215 -14.40 40.69 1.83
N SER A 216 -14.44 39.40 2.21
CA SER A 216 -15.43 38.42 1.79
C SER A 216 -16.52 38.37 2.83
N SER A 217 -17.77 38.52 2.41
CA SER A 217 -18.90 38.30 3.31
C SER A 217 -18.81 36.88 3.90
N PRO A 218 -19.24 36.66 5.16
CA PRO A 218 -19.26 35.32 5.76
C PRO A 218 -19.95 34.26 4.89
N MET A 219 -20.90 34.69 4.06
CA MET A 219 -21.59 33.84 3.09
C MET A 219 -20.67 33.40 1.94
N ALA A 220 -19.85 34.30 1.38
CA ALA A 220 -18.85 33.96 0.38
C ALA A 220 -17.78 32.99 0.93
N ALA A 221 -17.33 33.19 2.17
CA ALA A 221 -16.40 32.26 2.81
C ALA A 221 -17.00 30.86 3.00
N LEU A 222 -18.28 30.76 3.33
CA LEU A 222 -18.99 29.49 3.48
C LEU A 222 -19.26 28.81 2.12
N SER A 223 -19.55 29.56 1.05
CA SER A 223 -19.66 29.02 -0.30
C SER A 223 -18.32 28.49 -0.80
N ASP A 224 -17.24 29.21 -0.52
CA ASP A 224 -15.88 28.78 -0.88
C ASP A 224 -15.50 27.51 -0.12
N LEU A 225 -15.83 27.42 1.16
CA LEU A 225 -15.63 26.20 1.94
C LEU A 225 -16.44 25.02 1.40
N ALA A 226 -17.71 25.23 1.02
CA ALA A 226 -18.53 24.19 0.39
C ALA A 226 -17.93 23.71 -0.94
N SER A 227 -17.44 24.64 -1.78
CA SER A 227 -16.78 24.31 -3.04
C SER A 227 -15.47 23.52 -2.82
N ARG A 228 -14.65 23.91 -1.85
CA ARG A 228 -13.42 23.19 -1.48
C ARG A 228 -13.71 21.78 -0.96
N LYS A 229 -14.78 21.60 -0.17
CA LYS A 229 -15.24 20.27 0.27
C LYS A 229 -15.68 19.40 -0.90
N ALA A 230 -16.44 19.95 -1.85
CA ALA A 230 -16.86 19.24 -3.05
C ALA A 230 -15.66 18.83 -3.92
N ALA A 231 -14.72 19.75 -4.16
CA ALA A 231 -13.49 19.46 -4.91
C ALA A 231 -12.61 18.40 -4.22
N GLN A 232 -12.49 18.45 -2.89
CA GLN A 232 -11.77 17.44 -2.12
C GLN A 232 -12.43 16.06 -2.24
N GLN A 233 -13.76 15.99 -2.18
CA GLN A 233 -14.50 14.74 -2.34
C GLN A 233 -14.31 14.17 -3.74
N GLN A 234 -14.49 14.98 -4.79
CA GLN A 234 -14.27 14.58 -6.17
C GLN A 234 -12.83 14.08 -6.41
N GLY A 235 -11.83 14.75 -5.82
CA GLY A 235 -10.44 14.31 -5.91
C GLY A 235 -10.19 12.94 -5.27
N ARG A 236 -10.83 12.64 -4.13
CA ARG A 236 -10.75 11.32 -3.47
C ARG A 236 -11.44 10.24 -4.28
N ASP A 237 -12.62 10.55 -4.83
CA ASP A 237 -13.39 9.61 -5.65
C ASP A 237 -12.63 9.28 -6.95
N GLN A 238 -11.97 10.28 -7.56
CA GLN A 238 -11.10 10.07 -8.72
C GLN A 238 -9.90 9.19 -8.38
N GLN A 239 -9.20 9.44 -7.26
CA GLN A 239 -8.07 8.60 -6.83
C GLN A 239 -8.48 7.13 -6.65
N LEU A 240 -9.65 6.90 -6.06
CA LEU A 240 -10.19 5.56 -5.88
C LEU A 240 -10.58 4.91 -7.23
N ALA A 241 -11.15 5.68 -8.16
CA ALA A 241 -11.45 5.22 -9.50
C ALA A 241 -10.18 4.86 -10.29
N ASP A 242 -9.14 5.70 -10.19
CA ASP A 242 -7.85 5.48 -10.83
C ASP A 242 -7.18 4.20 -10.30
N LEU A 243 -7.20 3.97 -8.98
CA LEU A 243 -6.71 2.73 -8.37
C LEU A 243 -7.47 1.49 -8.88
N LYS A 244 -8.80 1.58 -8.99
CA LYS A 244 -9.62 0.50 -9.55
C LYS A 244 -9.31 0.25 -11.02
N ALA A 245 -9.06 1.30 -11.81
CA ALA A 245 -8.72 1.22 -13.21
C ALA A 245 -7.32 0.61 -13.43
N LEU A 246 -6.34 0.99 -12.61
CA LEU A 246 -4.99 0.40 -12.64
C LEU A 246 -5.00 -1.11 -12.37
N LEU A 247 -5.92 -1.57 -11.52
CA LEU A 247 -6.11 -2.98 -11.17
C LEU A 247 -7.17 -3.68 -12.04
N ALA A 248 -7.77 -2.98 -13.00
CA ALA A 248 -8.74 -3.56 -13.92
C ALA A 248 -8.01 -4.36 -15.00
N GLY A 249 -8.42 -5.62 -15.20
CA GLY A 249 -7.85 -6.48 -16.24
C GLY A 249 -6.55 -7.21 -15.85
N GLY A 250 -6.27 -7.37 -14.54
CA GLY A 250 -5.08 -8.02 -14.00
C GLY A 250 -4.55 -9.19 -14.84
N ASN A 251 -3.46 -8.93 -15.55
CA ASN A 251 -2.76 -9.95 -16.32
C ASN A 251 -2.06 -10.90 -15.35
N ALA A 252 -2.06 -12.19 -15.67
CA ALA A 252 -1.31 -13.17 -14.89
C ALA A 252 0.19 -12.86 -14.98
N ASP A 253 0.80 -12.53 -13.85
CA ASP A 253 2.23 -12.31 -13.76
C ASP A 253 2.92 -13.63 -13.48
N SER A 254 3.60 -14.21 -14.47
CA SER A 254 4.32 -15.47 -14.31
C SER A 254 5.51 -15.37 -13.35
N SER A 255 6.00 -14.15 -13.08
CA SER A 255 7.07 -13.90 -12.10
C SER A 255 6.57 -13.91 -10.66
N MET A 256 5.26 -13.95 -10.43
CA MET A 256 4.66 -13.99 -9.10
C MET A 256 3.76 -15.20 -8.95
N ARG A 257 3.94 -15.97 -7.87
CA ARG A 257 3.03 -17.08 -7.55
C ARG A 257 2.47 -16.93 -6.15
N ALA A 258 1.19 -17.21 -6.00
CA ALA A 258 0.51 -17.21 -4.72
C ALA A 258 -0.07 -18.57 -4.40
N ARG A 259 -0.19 -18.86 -3.11
CA ARG A 259 -0.87 -20.05 -2.62
C ARG A 259 -1.45 -19.80 -1.23
N LEU A 260 -2.73 -20.13 -1.08
CA LEU A 260 -3.39 -20.21 0.22
C LEU A 260 -3.28 -21.64 0.76
N ILE A 261 -2.94 -21.78 2.04
CA ILE A 261 -2.85 -23.03 2.77
C ILE A 261 -3.56 -22.93 4.12
N GLY A 262 -4.03 -24.05 4.65
CA GLY A 262 -4.78 -24.13 5.90
C GLY A 262 -6.26 -24.50 5.70
N PRO A 263 -7.06 -24.45 6.78
CA PRO A 263 -6.65 -24.11 8.13
C PRO A 263 -5.74 -25.19 8.75
N GLY A 264 -4.82 -24.80 9.65
CA GLY A 264 -3.98 -25.75 10.38
C GLY A 264 -3.03 -25.09 11.38
N ASN A 265 -2.41 -25.91 12.23
CA ASN A 265 -1.33 -25.47 13.13
C ASN A 265 -0.01 -25.24 12.38
N ALA A 266 1.00 -24.65 13.03
CA ALA A 266 2.31 -24.35 12.43
C ALA A 266 2.97 -25.54 11.72
N THR A 267 2.85 -26.76 12.25
CA THR A 267 3.42 -27.98 11.65
C THR A 267 2.64 -28.41 10.41
N GLU A 268 1.31 -28.37 10.46
CA GLU A 268 0.43 -28.66 9.33
C GLU A 268 0.60 -27.65 8.20
N LEU A 269 0.70 -26.36 8.53
CA LEU A 269 0.99 -25.30 7.56
C LEU A 269 2.37 -25.48 6.93
N ARG A 270 3.38 -25.86 7.72
CA ARG A 270 4.72 -26.21 7.20
C ARG A 270 4.63 -27.36 6.18
N GLN A 271 3.95 -28.45 6.52
CA GLN A 271 3.78 -29.60 5.63
C GLN A 271 3.02 -29.20 4.37
N ALA A 272 1.93 -28.45 4.50
CA ALA A 272 1.13 -27.97 3.39
C ALA A 272 1.92 -27.05 2.46
N LEU A 273 2.79 -26.18 3.01
CA LEU A 273 3.64 -25.27 2.25
C LEU A 273 4.66 -26.02 1.39
N LEU A 274 5.26 -27.07 1.95
CA LEU A 274 6.25 -27.90 1.27
C LEU A 274 5.63 -28.96 0.34
N ALA A 275 4.37 -29.35 0.59
CA ALA A 275 3.63 -30.25 -0.28
C ALA A 275 3.21 -29.56 -1.59
N GLY A 276 3.01 -30.31 -2.68
CA GLY A 276 2.61 -29.78 -3.98
C GLY A 276 3.75 -29.73 -4.99
N ASP A 277 3.56 -28.98 -6.09
CA ASP A 277 4.54 -28.80 -7.16
C ASP A 277 5.05 -27.34 -7.17
N PRO A 278 5.97 -26.97 -6.26
CA PRO A 278 6.52 -25.62 -6.20
C PRO A 278 7.45 -25.32 -7.38
N PRO A 279 7.67 -24.03 -7.70
CA PRO A 279 8.71 -23.64 -8.65
C PRO A 279 10.06 -24.22 -8.27
N GLY A 280 10.79 -24.75 -9.25
CA GLY A 280 12.01 -25.48 -9.02
C GLY A 280 13.26 -24.59 -8.94
N HIS A 281 14.42 -25.23 -9.08
CA HIS A 281 15.72 -24.55 -9.04
C HIS A 281 16.02 -23.71 -10.29
N GLU A 282 15.16 -23.74 -11.31
CA GLU A 282 15.26 -22.86 -12.47
C GLU A 282 15.15 -21.37 -12.08
N TRP A 283 14.46 -21.08 -10.97
CA TRP A 283 14.40 -19.74 -10.39
C TRP A 283 15.47 -19.60 -9.32
N VAL A 284 16.62 -19.03 -9.70
CA VAL A 284 17.80 -18.91 -8.84
C VAL A 284 17.78 -17.67 -7.93
N LEU A 285 16.92 -16.70 -8.25
CA LEU A 285 16.81 -15.45 -7.52
C LEU A 285 15.36 -15.18 -7.15
N CYS A 286 15.02 -15.51 -5.90
CA CYS A 286 13.66 -15.41 -5.40
C CYS A 286 13.59 -14.62 -4.09
N ALA A 287 12.45 -13.99 -3.86
CA ALA A 287 12.04 -13.45 -2.56
C ALA A 287 10.62 -13.95 -2.27
N GLY A 288 10.21 -13.98 -1.00
CA GLY A 288 8.89 -14.44 -0.63
C GLY A 288 8.33 -13.74 0.60
N ALA A 289 7.01 -13.69 0.66
CA ALA A 289 6.25 -13.23 1.80
C ALA A 289 5.27 -14.32 2.24
N LEU A 290 5.08 -14.46 3.54
CA LEU A 290 4.12 -15.35 4.16
C LEU A 290 3.28 -14.53 5.12
N LEU A 291 1.97 -14.51 4.86
CA LEU A 291 0.98 -13.87 5.72
C LEU A 291 0.20 -14.97 6.44
N VAL A 292 0.15 -14.92 7.76
CA VAL A 292 -0.57 -15.91 8.58
C VAL A 292 -1.65 -15.19 9.37
N GLY A 293 -2.88 -15.68 9.30
CA GLY A 293 -4.03 -15.03 9.94
C GLY A 293 -5.31 -15.84 9.79
N SER A 294 -6.41 -15.26 10.26
CA SER A 294 -7.74 -15.78 9.96
C SER A 294 -8.02 -15.71 8.45
N GLU A 295 -9.01 -16.47 7.96
CA GLU A 295 -9.42 -16.35 6.56
C GLU A 295 -9.92 -14.93 6.23
N GLN A 296 -10.59 -14.30 7.18
CA GLN A 296 -11.12 -12.95 7.03
C GLN A 296 -10.01 -11.89 6.96
N GLY A 297 -9.01 -11.94 7.86
CA GLY A 297 -7.88 -11.02 7.83
C GLY A 297 -6.98 -11.17 6.60
N LEU A 298 -6.96 -12.37 5.98
CA LEU A 298 -6.26 -12.60 4.72
C LEU A 298 -7.09 -12.30 3.48
N SER A 299 -8.41 -12.12 3.60
CA SER A 299 -9.34 -12.01 2.47
C SER A 299 -8.98 -10.87 1.51
N PHE A 300 -8.59 -9.71 2.03
CA PHE A 300 -8.18 -8.56 1.24
C PHE A 300 -6.96 -8.87 0.36
N VAL A 301 -5.89 -9.41 0.96
CA VAL A 301 -4.65 -9.71 0.22
C VAL A 301 -4.84 -10.91 -0.70
N ARG A 302 -5.63 -11.91 -0.28
CA ARG A 302 -6.00 -13.07 -1.09
C ARG A 302 -6.71 -12.63 -2.38
N GLU A 303 -7.74 -11.80 -2.26
CA GLU A 303 -8.47 -11.33 -3.43
C GLU A 303 -7.61 -10.41 -4.30
N LEU A 304 -6.77 -9.57 -3.67
CA LEU A 304 -5.81 -8.69 -4.35
C LEU A 304 -4.88 -9.47 -5.28
N VAL A 305 -4.36 -10.63 -4.83
CA VAL A 305 -3.45 -11.46 -5.64
C VAL A 305 -4.16 -12.42 -6.59
N GLY A 306 -5.50 -12.42 -6.62
CA GLY A 306 -6.28 -13.20 -7.58
C GLY A 306 -6.81 -14.54 -7.08
N LEU A 307 -6.68 -14.84 -5.79
CA LEU A 307 -7.18 -16.05 -5.12
C LEU A 307 -8.56 -15.87 -4.47
#